data_AF-A0A4R2KW41-F1
#
_entry.id   AF-A0A4R2KW41-F1
#
_cell.length_a   1.000
_cell.length_b   1.000
_cell.length_c   1.000
_cell.angle_alpha   90.00
_cell.angle_beta   90.00
_cell.angle_gamma   90.00
#
_symmetry.space_group_name_H-M   'P 1'
#
loop_
_entity.id
_entity.type
_entity.pdbx_description
1 polymer ?
#
loop_
_entity_poly.entity_id
_entity_poly.type
_entity_poly.pdbx_seq_one_letter_code
_entity_poly.pdbx_strand_id
1 'polypeptide(L)'
;MQIAMNHLFRVFVVTSALALTLGSGAAARAQDVSDEQLARGEILARAGNCAACHTADNGEPYAGGRSISTPFGVLNTANITPHSTGIADYTFEDFVASLREGKNASGDAMYPAHPYPFFTRMMDADLEALWTFLQTIEPIDNEVEIVQLGFPFNLRTGVAAWQAANFEPERFEPRDDKSDEWNRGAYLVQAVTHCGACHTPRNATFATDDTRHLEGSVIQGWYAPDISAGDTSVIDDWSVDEILHFLREGETDYLETSYGPMDDVVHESLAKIPEDAVRAIAVYLRDVAPEQAKEPDDPGGAGRVGDGEGIFIANCSGCHLLSGEGMAGAAATLNNNRSITTLPPNNIIMSVLAGLPPDKDWGGMPSFINVLSNSEIAEVSNYVRTAWDNDASPNATPRLVDSLRSEVRDAPGFEPWSAMCANLPRSQIDSEFITRIGGVSRDGFADPEIEDLVRAYAGRFPEVDAGTALIAISSGYCRYLSEEDVERDDALRRISRFNTRLASVIGDQMPRMNDD
;
A
#
# COMPACT_ATOMS: atom_id res chain seq x y z
N MET A 1 -61.48 -62.22 11.32
CA MET A 1 -60.20 -61.77 11.92
C MET A 1 -59.41 -60.96 10.89
N GLN A 2 -60.03 -59.91 10.33
CA GLN A 2 -59.57 -59.24 9.11
C GLN A 2 -59.79 -57.70 9.16
N ILE A 3 -59.74 -57.10 10.36
CA ILE A 3 -59.99 -55.65 10.55
C ILE A 3 -58.87 -54.98 11.38
N ALA A 4 -57.94 -55.75 11.98
CA ALA A 4 -56.94 -55.20 12.91
C ALA A 4 -55.57 -54.80 12.29
N MET A 5 -55.36 -54.95 10.97
CA MET A 5 -54.03 -54.74 10.37
C MET A 5 -53.85 -53.44 9.56
N ASN A 6 -54.91 -52.67 9.31
CA ASN A 6 -54.82 -51.48 8.43
C ASN A 6 -54.61 -50.13 9.15
N HIS A 7 -54.66 -50.08 10.48
CA HIS A 7 -54.49 -48.84 11.24
C HIS A 7 -53.06 -48.61 11.76
N LEU A 8 -52.22 -49.65 11.87
CA LEU A 8 -50.82 -49.49 12.31
C LEU A 8 -49.88 -49.01 11.19
N PHE A 9 -50.20 -49.23 9.91
CA PHE A 9 -49.31 -48.85 8.80
C PHE A 9 -49.45 -47.38 8.36
N ARG A 10 -50.60 -46.73 8.66
CA ARG A 10 -50.83 -45.32 8.31
C ARG A 10 -50.31 -44.32 9.35
N VAL A 11 -50.13 -44.74 10.59
CA VAL A 11 -49.57 -43.88 11.65
C VAL A 11 -48.04 -43.77 11.54
N PHE A 12 -47.36 -44.79 11.00
CA PHE A 12 -45.90 -44.78 10.85
C PHE A 12 -45.40 -43.96 9.64
N VAL A 13 -46.18 -43.87 8.56
CA VAL A 13 -45.78 -43.15 7.34
C VAL A 13 -45.94 -41.63 7.47
N VAL A 14 -46.87 -41.15 8.32
CA VAL A 14 -47.10 -39.71 8.53
C VAL A 14 -46.12 -39.11 9.55
N THR A 15 -45.61 -39.87 10.52
CA THR A 15 -44.55 -39.40 11.44
C THR A 15 -43.16 -39.40 10.81
N SER A 16 -42.85 -40.32 9.89
CA SER A 16 -41.57 -40.32 9.16
C SER A 16 -41.47 -39.19 8.12
N ALA A 17 -42.57 -38.78 7.50
CA ALA A 17 -42.56 -37.66 6.54
C ALA A 17 -42.36 -36.29 7.22
N LEU A 18 -42.85 -36.11 8.45
CA LEU A 18 -42.67 -34.87 9.21
C LEU A 18 -41.25 -34.75 9.81
N ALA A 19 -40.62 -35.87 10.16
CA ALA A 19 -39.24 -35.92 10.66
C ALA A 19 -38.19 -35.63 9.55
N LEU A 20 -38.46 -36.01 8.29
CA LEU A 20 -37.57 -35.69 7.17
C LEU A 20 -37.61 -34.20 6.77
N THR A 21 -38.74 -33.51 6.92
CA THR A 21 -38.81 -32.07 6.63
C THR A 21 -38.18 -31.19 7.71
N LEU A 22 -38.12 -31.66 8.96
CA LEU A 22 -37.46 -30.96 10.07
C LEU A 22 -35.92 -31.10 10.04
N GLY A 23 -35.39 -32.22 9.53
CA GLY A 23 -33.95 -32.45 9.40
C GLY A 23 -33.27 -31.65 8.28
N SER A 24 -33.97 -31.45 7.14
CA SER A 24 -33.42 -30.69 6.01
C SER A 24 -33.27 -29.19 6.30
N GLY A 25 -34.18 -28.60 7.08
CA GLY A 25 -34.11 -27.18 7.44
C GLY A 25 -33.00 -26.86 8.45
N ALA A 26 -32.69 -27.78 9.37
CA ALA A 26 -31.61 -27.60 10.35
C ALA A 26 -30.22 -27.75 9.70
N ALA A 27 -30.05 -28.71 8.79
CA ALA A 27 -28.79 -28.89 8.06
C ALA A 27 -28.51 -27.74 7.08
N ALA A 28 -29.53 -27.29 6.33
CA ALA A 28 -29.40 -26.12 5.45
C ALA A 28 -29.06 -24.86 6.26
N ARG A 29 -29.78 -24.59 7.37
CA ARG A 29 -29.49 -23.44 8.24
C ARG A 29 -28.10 -23.52 8.88
N ALA A 30 -27.64 -24.71 9.28
CA ALA A 30 -26.30 -24.89 9.84
C ALA A 30 -25.20 -24.66 8.79
N GLN A 31 -25.44 -25.09 7.55
CA GLN A 31 -24.55 -24.85 6.43
C GLN A 31 -24.55 -23.36 6.02
N ASP A 32 -25.71 -22.70 5.98
CA ASP A 32 -25.82 -21.27 5.70
C ASP A 32 -25.05 -20.43 6.74
N VAL A 33 -25.16 -20.80 8.03
CA VAL A 33 -24.40 -20.15 9.12
C VAL A 33 -22.89 -20.41 9.00
N SER A 34 -22.46 -21.61 8.63
CA SER A 34 -21.03 -21.88 8.42
C SER A 34 -20.46 -21.14 7.21
N ASP A 35 -21.25 -21.02 6.13
CA ASP A 35 -20.85 -20.30 4.92
C ASP A 35 -20.77 -18.79 5.19
N GLU A 36 -21.73 -18.23 5.95
CA GLU A 36 -21.70 -16.84 6.41
C GLU A 36 -20.51 -16.56 7.35
N GLN A 37 -20.23 -17.46 8.29
CA GLN A 37 -19.10 -17.35 9.19
C GLN A 37 -17.76 -17.41 8.45
N LEU A 38 -17.62 -18.30 7.46
CA LEU A 38 -16.43 -18.39 6.63
C LEU A 38 -16.23 -17.12 5.79
N ALA A 39 -17.27 -16.64 5.12
CA ALA A 39 -17.22 -15.41 4.33
C ALA A 39 -16.87 -14.20 5.21
N ARG A 40 -17.43 -14.12 6.42
CA ARG A 40 -17.09 -13.10 7.41
C ARG A 40 -15.63 -13.17 7.83
N GLY A 41 -15.12 -14.38 8.08
CA GLY A 41 -13.70 -14.60 8.41
C GLY A 41 -12.75 -14.17 7.29
N GLU A 42 -13.10 -14.47 6.04
CA GLU A 42 -12.32 -14.01 4.87
C GLU A 42 -12.30 -12.47 4.78
N ILE A 43 -13.46 -11.83 4.95
CA ILE A 43 -13.55 -10.36 4.93
C ILE A 43 -12.69 -9.75 6.05
N LEU A 44 -12.72 -10.30 7.26
CA LEU A 44 -11.91 -9.85 8.38
C LEU A 44 -10.41 -10.05 8.13
N ALA A 45 -10.01 -11.17 7.54
CA ALA A 45 -8.62 -11.43 7.18
C ALA A 45 -8.10 -10.45 6.13
N ARG A 46 -8.95 -10.08 5.16
CA ARG A 46 -8.65 -9.03 4.17
C ARG A 46 -8.58 -7.65 4.85
N ALA A 47 -9.61 -7.27 5.60
CA ALA A 47 -9.70 -5.98 6.28
C ALA A 47 -8.52 -5.75 7.24
N GLY A 48 -8.13 -6.76 8.01
CA GLY A 48 -6.97 -6.74 8.90
C GLY A 48 -5.63 -6.92 8.22
N ASN A 49 -5.62 -6.93 6.89
CA ASN A 49 -4.42 -7.01 6.05
C ASN A 49 -3.53 -8.22 6.36
N CYS A 50 -4.14 -9.33 6.79
CA CYS A 50 -3.41 -10.50 7.27
C CYS A 50 -2.49 -11.07 6.19
N ALA A 51 -2.97 -11.18 4.95
CA ALA A 51 -2.19 -11.70 3.84
C ALA A 51 -0.99 -10.80 3.49
N ALA A 52 -1.19 -9.48 3.42
CA ALA A 52 -0.12 -8.56 3.05
C ALA A 52 1.01 -8.55 4.09
N CYS A 53 0.70 -8.73 5.37
CA CYS A 53 1.75 -8.89 6.40
C CYS A 53 2.32 -10.30 6.43
N HIS A 54 1.50 -11.35 6.38
CA HIS A 54 1.93 -12.74 6.54
C HIS A 54 2.30 -13.42 5.22
N THR A 55 2.81 -12.68 4.23
CA THR A 55 3.32 -13.23 2.97
C THR A 55 4.64 -12.56 2.64
N ALA A 56 5.72 -13.34 2.53
CA ALA A 56 7.02 -12.83 2.07
C ALA A 56 6.93 -12.34 0.61
N ASP A 57 7.91 -11.53 0.19
CA ASP A 57 8.02 -11.12 -1.20
C ASP A 57 8.25 -12.37 -2.08
N ASN A 58 7.34 -12.63 -3.03
CA ASN A 58 7.28 -13.87 -3.82
C ASN A 58 7.09 -15.16 -3.00
N GLY A 59 6.56 -15.04 -1.78
CA GLY A 59 6.21 -16.17 -0.92
C GLY A 59 4.80 -16.70 -1.17
N GLU A 60 4.50 -17.85 -0.56
CA GLU A 60 3.14 -18.40 -0.56
C GLU A 60 2.23 -17.60 0.39
N PRO A 61 0.96 -17.34 0.02
CA PRO A 61 0.04 -16.56 0.85
C PRO A 61 -0.06 -17.09 2.28
N TYR A 62 -0.01 -16.18 3.26
CA TYR A 62 -0.13 -16.48 4.70
C TYR A 62 1.01 -17.31 5.31
N ALA A 63 2.01 -17.71 4.53
CA ALA A 63 3.13 -18.54 5.00
C ALA A 63 4.18 -17.76 5.80
N GLY A 64 4.01 -16.47 6.03
CA GLY A 64 4.92 -15.61 6.77
C GLY A 64 6.18 -15.23 5.99
N GLY A 65 7.14 -14.65 6.70
CA GLY A 65 8.47 -14.32 6.17
C GLY A 65 8.60 -12.90 5.61
N ARG A 66 7.57 -12.05 5.70
CA ARG A 66 7.72 -10.63 5.37
C ARG A 66 8.54 -9.95 6.44
N SER A 67 9.58 -9.24 6.04
CA SER A 67 10.42 -8.47 6.95
C SER A 67 9.80 -7.10 7.23
N ILE A 68 9.83 -6.69 8.49
CA ILE A 68 9.40 -5.39 8.99
C ILE A 68 10.63 -4.71 9.60
N SER A 69 11.05 -3.62 8.99
CA SER A 69 12.11 -2.76 9.52
C SER A 69 11.62 -1.99 10.74
N THR A 70 12.39 -2.05 11.82
CA THR A 70 12.15 -1.24 13.01
C THR A 70 13.43 -0.49 13.40
N PRO A 71 13.34 0.59 14.18
CA PRO A 71 14.52 1.25 14.75
C PRO A 71 15.41 0.33 15.61
N PHE A 72 14.95 -0.88 15.94
CA PHE A 72 15.61 -1.83 16.84
C PHE A 72 16.16 -3.08 16.12
N GLY A 73 16.00 -3.16 14.80
CA GLY A 73 16.33 -4.32 13.97
C GLY A 73 15.13 -4.80 13.16
N VAL A 74 15.21 -6.04 12.66
CA VAL A 74 14.19 -6.61 11.78
C VAL A 74 13.30 -7.59 12.53
N LEU A 75 12.00 -7.56 12.23
CA LEU A 75 11.04 -8.59 12.62
C LEU A 75 10.50 -9.27 11.37
N ASN A 76 10.41 -10.60 11.35
CA ASN A 76 9.74 -11.32 10.28
C ASN A 76 8.35 -11.77 10.72
N THR A 77 7.37 -11.70 9.82
CA THR A 77 6.01 -12.15 10.11
C THR A 77 5.92 -13.67 10.19
N ALA A 78 5.09 -14.18 11.09
CA ALA A 78 4.95 -15.61 11.33
C ALA A 78 4.21 -16.31 10.18
N ASN A 79 4.43 -17.61 9.99
CA ASN A 79 3.52 -18.46 9.23
C ASN A 79 2.21 -18.60 9.99
N ILE A 80 1.07 -18.28 9.37
CA ILE A 80 -0.27 -18.40 9.98
C ILE A 80 -1.17 -19.39 9.23
N THR A 81 -0.59 -20.22 8.36
CA THR A 81 -1.28 -21.36 7.76
C THR A 81 -1.47 -22.47 8.81
N PRO A 82 -2.45 -23.38 8.64
CA PRO A 82 -2.66 -24.53 9.54
C PRO A 82 -1.61 -25.64 9.33
N HIS A 83 -0.33 -25.26 9.24
CA HIS A 83 0.83 -26.14 9.24
C HIS A 83 1.53 -26.13 10.60
N SER A 84 2.36 -27.14 10.90
CA SER A 84 3.10 -27.25 12.18
C SER A 84 4.16 -26.16 12.37
N THR A 85 4.66 -25.56 11.27
CA THR A 85 5.50 -24.36 11.30
C THR A 85 4.68 -23.07 11.39
N GLY A 86 3.35 -23.17 11.35
CA GLY A 86 2.39 -22.08 11.55
C GLY A 86 1.50 -22.28 12.78
N ILE A 87 0.17 -22.25 12.60
CA ILE A 87 -0.82 -22.27 13.69
C ILE A 87 -1.52 -23.62 13.90
N ALA A 88 -1.03 -24.73 13.32
CA ALA A 88 -1.68 -26.03 13.49
C ALA A 88 -1.80 -26.49 14.95
N ASP A 89 -0.82 -26.12 15.78
CA ASP A 89 -0.78 -26.48 17.21
C ASP A 89 -1.46 -25.44 18.12
N TYR A 90 -1.97 -24.33 17.57
CA TYR A 90 -2.71 -23.33 18.34
C TYR A 90 -4.11 -23.86 18.67
N THR A 91 -4.54 -23.65 19.92
CA THR A 91 -5.96 -23.71 20.25
C THR A 91 -6.66 -22.42 19.84
N PHE A 92 -8.00 -22.43 19.82
CA PHE A 92 -8.75 -21.20 19.61
C PHE A 92 -8.44 -20.16 20.71
N GLU A 93 -8.26 -20.62 21.94
CA GLU A 93 -7.88 -19.76 23.07
C GLU A 93 -6.50 -19.14 22.90
N ASP A 94 -5.51 -19.89 22.37
CA ASP A 94 -4.18 -19.34 22.05
C ASP A 94 -4.25 -18.28 20.95
N PHE A 95 -5.09 -18.52 19.93
CA PHE A 95 -5.34 -17.56 18.86
C PHE A 95 -6.01 -16.28 19.38
N VAL A 96 -7.01 -16.41 20.24
CA VAL A 96 -7.65 -15.25 20.89
C VAL A 96 -6.64 -14.51 21.78
N ALA A 97 -5.77 -15.22 22.50
CA ALA A 97 -4.73 -14.61 23.33
C ALA A 97 -3.68 -13.86 22.51
N SER A 98 -3.32 -14.34 21.32
CA SER A 98 -2.37 -13.65 20.45
C SER A 98 -2.94 -12.33 19.92
N LEU A 99 -4.21 -12.33 19.51
CA LEU A 99 -4.91 -11.14 19.02
C LEU A 99 -5.26 -10.17 20.14
N ARG A 100 -5.77 -10.65 21.29
CA ARG A 100 -6.31 -9.77 22.32
C ARG A 100 -5.39 -9.45 23.48
N GLU A 101 -4.42 -10.30 23.75
CA GLU A 101 -3.52 -10.16 24.90
C GLU A 101 -2.06 -10.02 24.46
N GLY A 102 -1.76 -10.15 23.16
CA GLY A 102 -0.41 -10.14 22.64
C GLY A 102 0.45 -11.24 23.25
N LYS A 103 -0.10 -12.45 23.39
CA LYS A 103 0.63 -13.64 23.91
C LYS A 103 0.65 -14.73 22.86
N ASN A 104 1.82 -15.32 22.61
CA ASN A 104 1.91 -16.49 21.75
C ASN A 104 1.37 -17.76 22.47
N ALA A 105 1.30 -18.90 21.76
CA ALA A 105 0.86 -20.17 22.34
C ALA A 105 1.71 -20.69 23.52
N SER A 106 2.93 -20.15 23.72
CA SER A 106 3.77 -20.45 24.90
C SER A 106 3.48 -19.52 26.08
N GLY A 107 2.63 -18.50 25.91
CA GLY A 107 2.31 -17.47 26.89
C GLY A 107 3.31 -16.30 26.93
N ASP A 108 4.29 -16.26 26.04
CA ASP A 108 5.26 -15.16 25.97
C ASP A 108 4.66 -13.92 25.32
N ALA A 109 5.03 -12.74 25.84
CA ALA A 109 4.65 -11.46 25.27
C ALA A 109 5.16 -11.31 23.83
N MET A 110 4.26 -10.90 22.94
CA MET A 110 4.51 -10.61 21.54
C MET A 110 4.98 -9.17 21.35
N TYR A 111 5.76 -8.94 20.30
CA TYR A 111 6.15 -7.59 19.90
C TYR A 111 4.92 -6.86 19.35
N PRO A 112 4.74 -5.57 19.65
CA PRO A 112 3.57 -4.78 19.23
C PRO A 112 3.49 -4.53 17.71
N ALA A 113 4.50 -4.98 16.94
CA ALA A 113 4.40 -5.08 15.48
C ALA A 113 3.30 -6.04 15.04
N HIS A 114 3.00 -7.08 15.84
CA HIS A 114 1.71 -7.74 15.79
C HIS A 114 0.69 -6.83 16.47
N PRO A 115 -0.33 -6.30 15.77
CA PRO A 115 -1.09 -5.14 16.23
C PRO A 115 -2.20 -5.50 17.25
N TYR A 116 -1.85 -6.33 18.24
CA TYR A 116 -2.69 -6.70 19.37
C TYR A 116 -3.23 -5.51 20.18
N PRO A 117 -2.56 -4.33 20.28
CA PRO A 117 -3.14 -3.16 20.96
C PRO A 117 -4.45 -2.66 20.35
N PHE A 118 -4.76 -3.05 19.11
CA PHE A 118 -6.01 -2.72 18.43
C PHE A 118 -6.93 -3.95 18.37
N PHE A 119 -6.40 -5.11 17.95
CA PHE A 119 -7.16 -6.36 17.87
C PHE A 119 -7.81 -6.77 19.19
N THR A 120 -7.30 -6.28 20.33
CA THR A 120 -7.94 -6.45 21.64
C THR A 120 -9.43 -6.11 21.63
N ARG A 121 -9.82 -5.11 20.82
CA ARG A 121 -11.19 -4.61 20.67
C ARG A 121 -12.07 -5.48 19.76
N MET A 122 -11.51 -6.43 19.01
CA MET A 122 -12.29 -7.32 18.14
C MET A 122 -13.35 -8.09 18.93
N MET A 123 -14.53 -8.30 18.34
CA MET A 123 -15.62 -9.05 18.95
C MET A 123 -15.37 -10.57 18.92
N ASP A 124 -15.95 -11.32 19.87
CA ASP A 124 -15.78 -12.78 19.96
C ASP A 124 -16.17 -13.49 18.65
N ALA A 125 -17.34 -13.14 18.10
CA ALA A 125 -17.84 -13.73 16.86
C ALA A 125 -16.92 -13.48 15.66
N ASP A 126 -16.21 -12.35 15.64
CA ASP A 126 -15.27 -12.02 14.57
C ASP A 126 -13.97 -12.81 14.72
N LEU A 127 -13.52 -13.05 15.95
CA LEU A 127 -12.37 -13.92 16.20
C LEU A 127 -12.69 -15.38 15.84
N GLU A 128 -13.89 -15.87 16.15
CA GLU A 128 -14.35 -17.20 15.75
C GLU A 128 -14.44 -17.34 14.23
N ALA A 129 -14.98 -16.33 13.54
CA ALA A 129 -15.05 -16.29 12.07
C ALA A 129 -13.65 -16.27 11.44
N LEU A 130 -12.77 -15.40 11.93
CA LEU A 130 -11.39 -15.28 11.44
C LEU A 130 -10.62 -16.59 11.66
N TRP A 131 -10.71 -17.19 12.84
CA TRP A 131 -10.12 -18.51 13.12
C TRP A 131 -10.63 -19.56 12.14
N THR A 132 -11.96 -19.63 11.93
CA THR A 132 -12.58 -20.58 11.01
C THR A 132 -12.03 -20.44 9.61
N PHE A 133 -11.88 -19.21 9.11
CA PHE A 133 -11.28 -18.95 7.80
C PHE A 133 -9.81 -19.38 7.73
N LEU A 134 -8.98 -19.02 8.72
CA LEU A 134 -7.56 -19.38 8.74
C LEU A 134 -7.35 -20.90 8.71
N GLN A 135 -8.22 -21.67 9.35
CA GLN A 135 -8.19 -23.14 9.32
C GLN A 135 -8.49 -23.75 7.93
N THR A 136 -9.00 -22.95 6.98
CA THR A 136 -9.25 -23.39 5.60
C THR A 136 -8.09 -23.11 4.63
N ILE A 137 -7.10 -22.32 5.07
CA ILE A 137 -5.95 -21.96 4.24
C ILE A 137 -5.09 -23.21 4.00
N GLU A 138 -4.51 -23.33 2.81
CA GLU A 138 -3.58 -24.42 2.49
C GLU A 138 -2.43 -24.45 3.51
N PRO A 139 -2.15 -25.59 4.16
CA PRO A 139 -1.02 -25.72 5.07
C PRO A 139 0.31 -25.61 4.30
N ILE A 140 1.10 -24.57 4.56
CA ILE A 140 2.41 -24.37 3.93
C ILE A 140 3.52 -24.58 4.96
N ASP A 141 4.49 -25.41 4.61
CA ASP A 141 5.71 -25.57 5.40
C ASP A 141 6.68 -24.41 5.18
N ASN A 142 6.70 -23.48 6.13
CA ASN A 142 7.65 -22.38 6.16
C ASN A 142 8.00 -22.02 7.61
N GLU A 143 9.20 -22.38 8.05
CA GLU A 143 9.74 -21.98 9.35
C GLU A 143 10.40 -20.60 9.24
N VAL A 144 9.95 -19.65 10.07
CA VAL A 144 10.41 -18.26 10.02
C VAL A 144 11.10 -17.87 11.32
N GLU A 145 12.32 -17.34 11.22
CA GLU A 145 12.98 -16.68 12.34
C GLU A 145 12.38 -15.28 12.57
N ILE A 146 11.43 -15.19 13.49
CA ILE A 146 10.64 -13.96 13.73
C ILE A 146 11.49 -12.80 14.28
N VAL A 147 12.43 -13.08 15.19
CA VAL A 147 13.09 -12.03 15.99
C VAL A 147 14.54 -11.86 15.56
N GLN A 148 14.82 -10.82 14.78
CA GLN A 148 16.18 -10.41 14.40
C GLN A 148 16.50 -9.02 14.98
N LEU A 149 16.14 -8.83 16.26
CA LEU A 149 16.39 -7.60 16.99
C LEU A 149 17.73 -7.63 17.73
N GLY A 150 18.36 -6.46 17.87
CA GLY A 150 19.57 -6.31 18.67
C GLY A 150 19.29 -6.36 20.17
N PHE A 151 20.31 -6.67 20.97
CA PHE A 151 20.22 -6.48 22.43
C PHE A 151 20.01 -4.99 22.78
N PRO A 152 19.13 -4.64 23.73
CA PRO A 152 18.35 -5.53 24.62
C PRO A 152 16.95 -5.91 24.10
N PHE A 153 16.57 -5.45 22.90
CA PHE A 153 15.22 -5.60 22.36
C PHE A 153 14.84 -7.04 22.01
N ASN A 154 15.81 -7.94 21.87
CA ASN A 154 15.58 -9.37 21.68
C ASN A 154 15.08 -10.12 22.94
N LEU A 155 15.12 -9.49 24.12
CA LEU A 155 14.75 -10.12 25.39
C LEU A 155 13.23 -10.06 25.63
N ARG A 156 12.57 -11.23 25.61
CA ARG A 156 11.12 -11.37 25.87
C ARG A 156 10.65 -10.79 27.20
N THR A 157 11.48 -10.85 28.25
CA THR A 157 11.17 -10.24 29.55
C THR A 157 11.07 -8.72 29.49
N GLY A 158 11.89 -8.07 28.65
CA GLY A 158 11.79 -6.64 28.35
C GLY A 158 10.49 -6.31 27.63
N VAL A 159 10.10 -7.13 26.65
CA VAL A 159 8.83 -6.99 25.93
C VAL A 159 7.63 -7.14 26.87
N ALA A 160 7.65 -8.13 27.77
CA ALA A 160 6.60 -8.31 28.77
C ALA A 160 6.48 -7.13 29.73
N ALA A 161 7.61 -6.56 30.18
CA ALA A 161 7.62 -5.36 31.01
C ALA A 161 7.10 -4.13 30.25
N TRP A 162 7.47 -4.00 28.97
CA TRP A 162 6.95 -2.95 28.10
C TRP A 162 5.44 -3.08 27.90
N GLN A 163 4.95 -4.28 27.61
CA GLN A 163 3.53 -4.56 27.43
C GLN A 163 2.75 -4.22 28.70
N ALA A 164 3.21 -4.67 29.86
CA ALA A 164 2.56 -4.36 31.14
C ALA A 164 2.48 -2.86 31.46
N ALA A 165 3.35 -2.04 30.86
CA ALA A 165 3.37 -0.60 31.06
C ALA A 165 2.57 0.20 30.00
N ASN A 166 2.33 -0.38 28.82
CA ASN A 166 1.80 0.35 27.65
C ASN A 166 0.54 -0.28 27.04
N PHE A 167 0.06 -1.41 27.55
CA PHE A 167 -1.08 -2.12 26.99
C PHE A 167 -2.10 -2.48 28.07
N GLU A 168 -3.35 -2.11 27.80
CA GLU A 168 -4.52 -2.52 28.58
C GLU A 168 -5.53 -3.19 27.64
N PRO A 169 -5.96 -4.43 27.91
CA PRO A 169 -6.99 -5.09 27.10
C PRO A 169 -8.31 -4.32 27.15
N GLU A 170 -8.91 -4.09 25.99
CA GLU A 170 -10.15 -3.33 25.86
C GLU A 170 -11.11 -4.06 24.90
N ARG A 171 -12.43 -3.92 25.09
CA ARG A 171 -13.44 -4.39 24.13
C ARG A 171 -14.08 -3.21 23.45
N PHE A 172 -14.41 -3.37 22.17
CA PHE A 172 -15.18 -2.35 21.48
C PHE A 172 -16.58 -2.24 22.10
N GLU A 173 -16.95 -1.02 22.49
CA GLU A 173 -18.28 -0.68 22.98
C GLU A 173 -18.94 0.31 22.02
N PRO A 174 -20.05 -0.06 21.35
CA PRO A 174 -20.80 0.86 20.51
C PRO A 174 -21.31 2.07 21.29
N ARG A 175 -21.33 3.22 20.64
CA ARG A 175 -21.85 4.47 21.17
C ARG A 175 -23.33 4.63 20.85
N ASP A 176 -24.16 4.80 21.88
CA ASP A 176 -25.61 5.00 21.75
C ASP A 176 -25.99 6.33 21.07
N ASP A 177 -25.08 7.32 21.07
CA ASP A 177 -25.29 8.63 20.45
C ASP A 177 -24.89 8.68 18.96
N LYS A 178 -24.45 7.56 18.39
CA LYS A 178 -23.99 7.43 17.01
C LYS A 178 -24.82 6.40 16.25
N SER A 179 -24.80 6.47 14.92
CA SER A 179 -25.50 5.52 14.07
C SER A 179 -24.82 4.14 14.07
N ASP A 180 -25.55 3.10 13.68
CA ASP A 180 -24.98 1.76 13.49
C ASP A 180 -23.83 1.76 12.48
N GLU A 181 -23.96 2.54 11.40
CA GLU A 181 -22.92 2.70 10.39
C GLU A 181 -21.66 3.36 10.96
N TRP A 182 -21.81 4.41 11.76
CA TRP A 182 -20.68 5.05 12.44
C TRP A 182 -20.00 4.09 13.42
N ASN A 183 -20.78 3.34 14.22
CA ASN A 183 -20.24 2.36 15.16
C ASN A 183 -19.52 1.23 14.45
N ARG A 184 -20.02 0.78 13.29
CA ARG A 184 -19.33 -0.18 12.43
C ARG A 184 -18.02 0.39 11.90
N GLY A 185 -18.00 1.66 11.49
CA GLY A 185 -16.79 2.37 11.06
C GLY A 185 -15.74 2.46 12.17
N ALA A 186 -16.17 2.89 13.36
CA ALA A 186 -15.33 2.97 14.54
C ALA A 186 -14.72 1.61 14.89
N TYR A 187 -15.52 0.55 14.86
CA TYR A 187 -15.06 -0.82 15.08
C TYR A 187 -14.00 -1.25 14.06
N LEU A 188 -14.28 -1.04 12.78
CA LEU A 188 -13.33 -1.38 11.71
C LEU A 188 -12.02 -0.62 11.89
N VAL A 189 -12.07 0.71 12.06
CA VAL A 189 -10.88 1.56 12.19
C VAL A 189 -10.04 1.25 13.42
N GLN A 190 -10.69 1.05 14.57
CA GLN A 190 -9.99 0.93 15.86
C GLN A 190 -9.59 -0.52 16.22
N ALA A 191 -10.25 -1.52 15.62
CA ALA A 191 -10.05 -2.92 15.99
C ALA A 191 -9.57 -3.80 14.84
N VAL A 192 -10.11 -3.63 13.62
CA VAL A 192 -9.93 -4.61 12.54
C VAL A 192 -8.92 -4.14 11.50
N THR A 193 -8.96 -2.88 11.06
CA THR A 193 -8.05 -2.33 10.03
C THR A 193 -6.87 -1.58 10.63
N HIS A 194 -6.97 -1.19 11.90
CA HIS A 194 -5.87 -0.62 12.69
C HIS A 194 -5.32 0.68 12.14
N CYS A 195 -6.15 1.60 11.63
CA CYS A 195 -5.64 2.82 10.99
C CYS A 195 -4.72 3.61 11.95
N GLY A 196 -5.01 3.59 13.25
CA GLY A 196 -4.16 4.20 14.28
C GLY A 196 -2.75 3.59 14.39
N ALA A 197 -2.52 2.38 13.89
CA ALA A 197 -1.18 1.78 13.85
C ALA A 197 -0.22 2.62 13.00
N CYS A 198 -0.69 3.26 11.93
CA CYS A 198 0.16 4.14 11.12
C CYS A 198 -0.15 5.63 11.36
N HIS A 199 -1.42 5.97 11.56
CA HIS A 199 -1.86 7.36 11.64
C HIS A 199 -1.85 7.93 13.06
N THR A 200 -1.39 7.20 14.08
CA THR A 200 -1.24 7.74 15.45
C THR A 200 0.25 7.85 15.81
N PRO A 201 0.72 9.00 16.30
CA PRO A 201 2.09 9.20 16.76
C PRO A 201 2.52 8.17 17.80
N ARG A 202 3.83 8.03 17.97
CA ARG A 202 4.41 7.22 19.04
C ARG A 202 4.92 8.08 20.18
N ASN A 203 4.66 7.65 21.41
CA ASN A 203 5.17 8.28 22.60
C ASN A 203 6.63 7.84 22.89
N ALA A 204 7.22 8.30 24.00
CA ALA A 204 8.62 8.03 24.34
C ALA A 204 8.96 6.53 24.57
N THR A 205 7.97 5.67 24.80
CA THR A 205 8.17 4.22 24.91
C THR A 205 7.95 3.49 23.59
N PHE A 206 7.65 4.22 22.50
CA PHE A 206 7.24 3.71 21.19
C PHE A 206 5.84 3.07 21.13
N ALA A 207 5.02 3.20 22.18
CA ALA A 207 3.59 2.90 22.12
C ALA A 207 2.82 4.02 21.40
N THR A 208 1.59 3.77 20.94
CA THR A 208 0.73 4.82 20.39
C THR A 208 0.48 5.90 21.43
N ASP A 209 0.48 7.15 20.98
CA ASP A 209 0.02 8.29 21.78
C ASP A 209 -1.46 8.49 21.50
N ASP A 210 -2.31 7.80 22.26
CA ASP A 210 -3.76 7.82 22.06
C ASP A 210 -4.34 9.23 22.24
N THR A 211 -3.66 10.14 22.95
CA THR A 211 -4.07 11.55 23.07
C THR A 211 -3.94 12.36 21.77
N ARG A 212 -3.39 11.72 20.73
CA ARG A 212 -3.22 12.23 19.38
C ARG A 212 -3.73 11.24 18.34
N HIS A 213 -4.85 10.58 18.65
CA HIS A 213 -5.44 9.55 17.81
C HIS A 213 -5.67 10.06 16.38
N LEU A 214 -5.09 9.36 15.40
CA LEU A 214 -5.20 9.66 13.96
C LEU A 214 -4.57 10.97 13.47
N GLU A 215 -3.79 11.68 14.30
CA GLU A 215 -3.14 12.96 13.95
C GLU A 215 -1.84 12.81 13.13
N GLY A 216 -1.62 11.65 12.52
CA GLY A 216 -0.51 11.35 11.63
C GLY A 216 0.80 10.98 12.33
N SER A 217 1.64 10.20 11.65
CA SER A 217 2.97 9.84 12.12
C SER A 217 3.91 9.40 11.00
N VAL A 218 5.22 9.45 11.25
CA VAL A 218 6.21 8.88 10.33
C VAL A 218 6.44 7.41 10.69
N ILE A 219 6.23 6.52 9.74
CA ILE A 219 6.42 5.07 9.86
C ILE A 219 7.24 4.58 8.68
N GLN A 220 8.38 3.93 8.96
CA GLN A 220 9.28 3.39 7.93
C GLN A 220 9.68 4.44 6.89
N GLY A 221 10.02 5.65 7.35
CA GLY A 221 10.40 6.79 6.51
C GLY A 221 9.23 7.49 5.82
N TRP A 222 8.09 6.83 5.61
CA TRP A 222 6.87 7.42 5.03
C TRP A 222 6.08 8.20 6.08
N TYR A 223 5.40 9.25 5.66
CA TYR A 223 4.46 9.98 6.52
C TYR A 223 3.02 9.51 6.25
N ALA A 224 2.43 8.89 7.27
CA ALA A 224 1.00 8.64 7.33
C ALA A 224 0.31 9.92 7.87
N PRO A 225 -0.50 10.62 7.06
CA PRO A 225 -1.01 11.94 7.41
C PRO A 225 -2.04 11.92 8.54
N ASP A 226 -2.37 13.09 9.07
CA ASP A 226 -3.57 13.28 9.90
C ASP A 226 -4.81 12.93 9.08
N ILE A 227 -5.61 11.99 9.60
CA ILE A 227 -6.87 11.51 9.01
C ILE A 227 -8.05 11.67 9.99
N SER A 228 -7.92 12.57 10.96
CA SER A 228 -9.02 13.01 11.82
C SER A 228 -9.90 14.04 11.12
N ALA A 229 -11.03 14.40 11.69
CA ALA A 229 -11.94 15.45 11.20
C ALA A 229 -11.50 16.85 11.69
N GLY A 230 -10.20 17.16 11.59
CA GLY A 230 -9.59 18.44 12.02
C GLY A 230 -9.08 19.29 10.87
N ASP A 231 -8.83 20.58 11.12
CA ASP A 231 -8.36 21.55 10.11
C ASP A 231 -6.93 21.25 9.59
N THR A 232 -6.17 20.40 10.28
CA THR A 232 -4.82 19.94 9.89
C THR A 232 -4.83 18.66 9.07
N SER A 233 -6.00 18.06 8.88
CA SER A 233 -6.17 16.76 8.26
C SER A 233 -6.12 16.81 6.74
N VAL A 234 -5.59 15.76 6.12
CA VAL A 234 -5.63 15.65 4.65
C VAL A 234 -7.02 15.33 4.11
N ILE A 235 -7.98 15.00 4.99
CA ILE A 235 -9.38 14.73 4.62
C ILE A 235 -10.35 15.80 5.14
N ASP A 236 -9.83 16.97 5.53
CA ASP A 236 -10.60 18.06 6.13
C ASP A 236 -11.72 18.61 5.21
N ASP A 237 -11.48 18.65 3.91
CA ASP A 237 -12.40 19.12 2.87
C ASP A 237 -13.10 17.98 2.12
N TRP A 238 -12.76 16.71 2.40
CA TRP A 238 -13.34 15.56 1.72
C TRP A 238 -14.74 15.22 2.26
N SER A 239 -15.61 14.83 1.35
CA SER A 239 -16.87 14.16 1.62
C SER A 239 -16.65 12.67 1.95
N VAL A 240 -17.68 12.04 2.51
CA VAL A 240 -17.68 10.58 2.74
C VAL A 240 -17.46 9.80 1.44
N ASP A 241 -18.02 10.27 0.33
CA ASP A 241 -17.87 9.60 -0.97
C ASP A 241 -16.45 9.75 -1.53
N GLU A 242 -15.78 10.88 -1.30
CA GLU A 242 -14.36 11.07 -1.68
C GLU A 242 -13.44 10.19 -0.84
N ILE A 243 -13.65 10.12 0.48
CA ILE A 243 -12.88 9.20 1.35
C ILE A 243 -13.13 7.75 0.92
N LEU A 244 -14.39 7.36 0.67
CA LEU A 244 -14.72 6.04 0.17
C LEU A 244 -14.00 5.74 -1.15
N HIS A 245 -14.04 6.66 -2.11
CA HIS A 245 -13.40 6.47 -3.39
C HIS A 245 -11.89 6.27 -3.25
N PHE A 246 -11.21 7.12 -2.47
CA PHE A 246 -9.78 6.97 -2.19
C PHE A 246 -9.45 5.61 -1.55
N LEU A 247 -10.20 5.20 -0.53
CA LEU A 247 -9.98 3.92 0.15
C LEU A 247 -10.29 2.69 -0.74
N ARG A 248 -10.94 2.88 -1.89
CA ARG A 248 -11.27 1.81 -2.85
C ARG A 248 -10.32 1.77 -4.03
N GLU A 249 -9.92 2.93 -4.53
CA GLU A 249 -9.21 3.06 -5.80
C GLU A 249 -7.76 3.49 -5.65
N GLY A 250 -7.38 4.03 -4.49
CA GLY A 250 -6.03 4.52 -4.24
C GLY A 250 -5.81 5.94 -4.76
N GLU A 251 -6.84 6.58 -5.29
CA GLU A 251 -6.75 7.94 -5.82
C GLU A 251 -8.06 8.71 -5.64
N THR A 252 -7.97 10.03 -5.73
CA THR A 252 -9.12 10.93 -5.93
C THR A 252 -9.07 11.53 -7.33
N ASP A 253 -10.10 12.26 -7.75
CA ASP A 253 -10.14 13.05 -8.99
C ASP A 253 -9.04 14.14 -8.99
N TYR A 254 -7.78 13.71 -9.06
CA TYR A 254 -6.54 14.48 -9.24
C TYR A 254 -5.92 15.18 -8.02
N LEU A 255 -6.32 14.88 -6.77
CA LEU A 255 -5.78 15.57 -5.59
C LEU A 255 -4.86 14.72 -4.69
N GLU A 256 -4.99 13.40 -4.75
CA GLU A 256 -4.26 12.48 -3.86
C GLU A 256 -4.16 11.11 -4.52
N THR A 257 -3.04 10.41 -4.26
CA THR A 257 -2.79 9.03 -4.70
C THR A 257 -2.17 8.27 -3.53
N SER A 258 -2.42 6.97 -3.39
CA SER A 258 -1.75 6.14 -2.40
C SER A 258 -0.34 5.80 -2.86
N TYR A 259 0.59 5.71 -1.90
CA TYR A 259 1.95 5.24 -2.14
C TYR A 259 2.51 4.55 -0.92
N GLY A 260 3.61 3.82 -1.13
CA GLY A 260 4.30 3.12 -0.08
C GLY A 260 3.34 2.17 0.66
N PRO A 261 3.41 2.10 1.99
CA PRO A 261 2.56 1.19 2.76
C PRO A 261 1.05 1.44 2.63
N MET A 262 0.61 2.67 2.33
CA MET A 262 -0.83 2.95 2.17
C MET A 262 -1.38 2.34 0.88
N ASP A 263 -0.55 2.24 -0.16
CA ASP A 263 -0.94 1.61 -1.42
C ASP A 263 -1.25 0.12 -1.23
N ASP A 264 -0.41 -0.58 -0.48
CA ASP A 264 -0.67 -1.96 -0.05
C ASP A 264 -2.00 -2.07 0.72
N VAL A 265 -2.29 -1.13 1.64
CA VAL A 265 -3.54 -1.14 2.41
C VAL A 265 -4.77 -0.97 1.52
N VAL A 266 -4.70 -0.08 0.52
CA VAL A 266 -5.82 0.12 -0.40
C VAL A 266 -6.00 -1.12 -1.28
N HIS A 267 -4.96 -1.53 -2.01
CA HIS A 267 -5.08 -2.54 -3.05
C HIS A 267 -5.12 -3.97 -2.51
N GLU A 268 -4.44 -4.26 -1.40
CA GLU A 268 -4.40 -5.60 -0.82
C GLU A 268 -5.45 -5.84 0.28
N SER A 269 -6.07 -4.79 0.81
CA SER A 269 -7.12 -4.90 1.84
C SER A 269 -8.43 -4.21 1.45
N LEU A 270 -8.50 -2.88 1.45
CA LEU A 270 -9.77 -2.14 1.45
C LEU A 270 -10.55 -2.25 0.13
N ALA A 271 -9.86 -2.32 -1.01
CA ALA A 271 -10.45 -2.58 -2.32
C ALA A 271 -11.08 -3.99 -2.43
N LYS A 272 -10.70 -4.92 -1.55
CA LYS A 272 -11.10 -6.34 -1.59
C LYS A 272 -12.19 -6.70 -0.57
N ILE A 273 -12.68 -5.75 0.23
CA ILE A 273 -13.79 -5.95 1.16
C ILE A 273 -15.10 -5.31 0.64
N PRO A 274 -16.27 -5.62 1.23
CA PRO A 274 -17.54 -5.01 0.82
C PRO A 274 -17.54 -3.48 0.92
N GLU A 275 -18.13 -2.82 -0.08
CA GLU A 275 -18.17 -1.35 -0.15
C GLU A 275 -18.86 -0.70 1.06
N ASP A 276 -19.89 -1.35 1.62
CA ASP A 276 -20.58 -0.87 2.82
C ASP A 276 -19.69 -0.86 4.07
N ALA A 277 -18.70 -1.75 4.14
CA ALA A 277 -17.68 -1.72 5.20
C ALA A 277 -16.73 -0.53 5.02
N VAL A 278 -16.27 -0.27 3.79
CA VAL A 278 -15.40 0.88 3.49
C VAL A 278 -16.13 2.20 3.68
N ARG A 279 -17.42 2.27 3.32
CA ARG A 279 -18.26 3.44 3.57
C ARG A 279 -18.42 3.71 5.07
N ALA A 280 -18.61 2.67 5.89
CA ALA A 280 -18.66 2.82 7.34
C ALA A 280 -17.35 3.42 7.89
N ILE A 281 -16.19 2.99 7.40
CA ILE A 281 -14.88 3.59 7.72
C ILE A 281 -14.87 5.08 7.37
N ALA A 282 -15.28 5.44 6.14
CA ALA A 282 -15.35 6.83 5.69
C ALA A 282 -16.29 7.69 6.57
N VAL A 283 -17.44 7.15 6.96
CA VAL A 283 -18.40 7.83 7.86
C VAL A 283 -17.78 8.10 9.24
N TYR A 284 -17.02 7.16 9.79
CA TYR A 284 -16.31 7.36 11.05
C TYR A 284 -15.20 8.40 10.93
N LEU A 285 -14.34 8.28 9.91
CA LEU A 285 -13.21 9.19 9.70
C LEU A 285 -13.67 10.64 9.48
N ARG A 286 -14.83 10.84 8.84
CA ARG A 286 -15.36 12.19 8.63
C ARG A 286 -15.89 12.86 9.89
N ASP A 287 -16.06 12.13 10.99
CA ASP A 287 -16.65 12.63 12.24
C ASP A 287 -15.71 12.52 13.45
N VAL A 288 -14.64 11.71 13.39
CA VAL A 288 -13.67 11.57 14.49
C VAL A 288 -12.80 12.82 14.63
N ALA A 289 -13.20 13.73 15.51
CA ALA A 289 -12.43 14.94 15.79
C ALA A 289 -11.04 14.61 16.39
N PRO A 290 -9.99 15.39 16.08
CA PRO A 290 -8.71 15.26 16.75
C PRO A 290 -8.89 15.56 18.25
N GLU A 291 -8.16 14.83 19.07
CA GLU A 291 -8.16 15.06 20.51
C GLU A 291 -7.30 16.28 20.86
N GLN A 292 -6.29 16.58 20.03
CA GLN A 292 -5.51 17.82 20.04
C GLN A 292 -5.39 18.39 18.63
N ALA A 293 -5.78 19.64 18.41
CA ALA A 293 -5.49 20.34 17.15
C ALA A 293 -4.00 20.76 17.12
N LYS A 294 -3.11 19.79 16.86
CA LYS A 294 -1.66 20.02 16.82
C LYS A 294 -1.17 19.96 15.38
N GLU A 295 -0.50 21.02 14.97
CA GLU A 295 0.20 21.07 13.69
C GLU A 295 1.21 19.93 13.54
N PRO A 296 1.35 19.34 12.33
CA PRO A 296 2.39 18.37 12.04
C PRO A 296 3.78 18.91 12.38
N ASP A 297 4.67 18.02 12.84
CA ASP A 297 6.02 18.41 13.19
C ASP A 297 6.79 18.83 11.92
N ASP A 298 7.15 20.12 11.81
CA ASP A 298 8.05 20.62 10.77
C ASP A 298 9.50 20.30 11.18
N PRO A 299 10.25 19.47 10.42
CA PRO A 299 11.66 19.18 10.70
C PRO A 299 12.53 20.43 10.65
N GLY A 300 12.04 21.54 10.10
CA GLY A 300 12.60 22.87 10.16
C GLY A 300 13.79 23.08 9.23
N GLY A 301 14.05 24.36 8.95
CA GLY A 301 15.17 24.84 8.14
C GLY A 301 14.77 25.15 6.70
N ALA A 302 15.11 26.35 6.24
CA ALA A 302 15.01 26.66 4.82
C ALA A 302 15.91 25.69 4.06
N GLY A 303 15.30 24.78 3.30
CA GLY A 303 16.00 23.99 2.30
C GLY A 303 16.81 24.95 1.43
N ARG A 304 18.07 24.59 1.16
CA ARG A 304 18.94 25.45 0.36
C ARG A 304 18.32 25.54 -1.04
N VAL A 305 18.12 26.76 -1.53
CA VAL A 305 17.69 27.02 -2.91
C VAL A 305 18.88 26.74 -3.83
N GLY A 306 18.99 25.50 -4.29
CA GLY A 306 19.84 25.11 -5.41
C GLY A 306 19.05 25.05 -6.71
N ASP A 307 19.49 24.24 -7.67
CA ASP A 307 18.88 24.16 -9.01
C ASP A 307 17.81 23.05 -9.07
N GLY A 308 16.83 23.11 -8.16
CA GLY A 308 15.75 22.12 -8.08
C GLY A 308 14.92 22.03 -9.37
N GLU A 309 14.71 23.16 -10.04
CA GLU A 309 14.04 23.24 -11.35
C GLU A 309 14.86 22.54 -12.44
N GLY A 310 16.17 22.82 -12.54
CA GLY A 310 17.05 22.15 -13.50
C GLY A 310 17.12 20.64 -13.29
N ILE A 311 17.15 20.18 -12.04
CA ILE A 311 17.10 18.75 -11.69
C ILE A 311 15.76 18.15 -12.12
N PHE A 312 14.64 18.82 -11.87
CA PHE A 312 13.31 18.37 -12.28
C PHE A 312 13.21 18.24 -13.81
N ILE A 313 13.66 19.24 -14.56
CA ILE A 313 13.66 19.23 -16.03
C ILE A 313 14.51 18.07 -16.57
N ALA A 314 15.67 17.81 -15.96
CA ALA A 314 16.57 16.77 -16.44
C ALA A 314 16.11 15.34 -16.12
N ASN A 315 15.35 15.14 -15.04
CA ASN A 315 15.10 13.80 -14.48
C ASN A 315 13.61 13.42 -14.37
N CYS A 316 12.70 14.39 -14.27
CA CYS A 316 11.32 14.17 -13.88
C CYS A 316 10.31 14.59 -14.96
N SER A 317 10.59 15.68 -15.68
CA SER A 317 9.62 16.30 -16.61
C SER A 317 9.26 15.44 -17.82
N GLY A 318 10.06 14.42 -18.13
CA GLY A 318 9.75 13.44 -19.18
C GLY A 318 8.48 12.62 -18.89
N CYS A 319 8.14 12.45 -17.61
CA CYS A 319 6.93 11.74 -17.16
C CYS A 319 5.92 12.70 -16.50
N HIS A 320 6.40 13.60 -15.63
CA HIS A 320 5.52 14.50 -14.86
C HIS A 320 5.13 15.80 -15.57
N LEU A 321 5.62 15.99 -16.80
CA LEU A 321 5.50 17.23 -17.58
C LEU A 321 6.14 18.44 -16.88
N LEU A 322 6.36 19.52 -17.63
CA LEU A 322 6.86 20.79 -17.05
C LEU A 322 5.80 21.48 -16.19
N SER A 323 4.52 21.23 -16.45
CA SER A 323 3.39 21.74 -15.67
C SER A 323 3.15 20.99 -14.36
N GLY A 324 3.80 19.84 -14.15
CA GLY A 324 3.54 19.00 -12.99
C GLY A 324 2.21 18.27 -13.04
N GLU A 325 1.40 18.43 -14.09
CA GLU A 325 0.09 17.78 -14.22
C GLU A 325 0.19 16.25 -14.38
N GLY A 326 1.39 15.73 -14.64
CA GLY A 326 1.57 14.31 -14.90
C GLY A 326 1.03 13.90 -16.27
N MET A 327 1.04 12.59 -16.52
CA MET A 327 0.47 11.99 -17.72
C MET A 327 -0.41 10.83 -17.27
N ALA A 328 -1.70 10.88 -17.60
CA ALA A 328 -2.65 9.80 -17.30
C ALA A 328 -2.10 8.44 -17.77
N GLY A 329 -2.18 7.41 -16.91
CA GLY A 329 -1.65 6.09 -17.23
C GLY A 329 -0.13 5.94 -17.04
N ALA A 330 0.60 7.01 -16.74
CA ALA A 330 2.06 7.02 -16.71
C ALA A 330 2.65 7.64 -15.44
N ALA A 331 2.20 8.83 -15.05
CA ALA A 331 2.69 9.53 -13.87
C ALA A 331 1.59 10.39 -13.26
N ALA A 332 1.38 10.26 -11.96
CA ALA A 332 0.41 11.07 -11.22
C ALA A 332 0.76 12.57 -11.28
N THR A 333 -0.27 13.40 -11.10
CA THR A 333 -0.08 14.85 -10.95
C THR A 333 0.74 15.14 -9.70
N LEU A 334 1.70 16.05 -9.85
CA LEU A 334 2.46 16.65 -8.78
C LEU A 334 1.89 18.01 -8.36
N ASN A 335 1.01 18.61 -9.16
CA ASN A 335 0.35 19.88 -8.85
C ASN A 335 -0.89 19.64 -7.98
N ASN A 336 -1.04 20.40 -6.89
CA ASN A 336 -2.08 20.27 -5.87
C ASN A 336 -2.22 18.86 -5.25
N ASN A 337 -1.15 18.08 -5.28
CA ASN A 337 -1.13 16.75 -4.70
C ASN A 337 -0.83 16.86 -3.19
N ARG A 338 -1.77 16.51 -2.31
CA ARG A 338 -1.62 16.77 -0.87
C ARG A 338 -0.43 16.03 -0.30
N SER A 339 -0.19 14.78 -0.64
CA SER A 339 0.98 14.04 -0.18
C SER A 339 2.33 14.54 -0.69
N ILE A 340 2.36 15.45 -1.66
CA ILE A 340 3.55 16.24 -1.96
C ILE A 340 3.69 17.43 -1.03
N THR A 341 2.59 18.09 -0.68
CA THR A 341 2.57 19.34 0.08
C THR A 341 2.51 19.13 1.59
N THR A 342 2.08 17.97 2.09
CA THR A 342 1.96 17.68 3.53
C THR A 342 3.29 17.78 4.26
N LEU A 343 3.21 18.04 5.56
CA LEU A 343 4.35 18.07 6.48
C LEU A 343 4.34 16.83 7.37
N PRO A 344 5.51 16.19 7.61
CA PRO A 344 6.83 16.48 7.04
C PRO A 344 6.99 16.08 5.56
N PRO A 345 8.01 16.56 4.83
CA PRO A 345 8.21 16.31 3.38
C PRO A 345 8.70 14.89 3.07
N ASN A 346 8.41 13.93 3.94
CA ASN A 346 8.88 12.56 3.88
C ASN A 346 8.39 11.85 2.61
N ASN A 347 7.10 11.98 2.27
CA ASN A 347 6.51 11.24 1.14
C ASN A 347 7.20 11.57 -0.18
N ILE A 348 7.37 12.85 -0.53
CA ILE A 348 8.11 13.22 -1.75
C ILE A 348 9.57 12.76 -1.73
N ILE A 349 10.26 12.88 -0.60
CA ILE A 349 11.66 12.43 -0.49
C ILE A 349 11.75 10.91 -0.66
N MET A 350 10.83 10.16 -0.04
CA MET A 350 10.76 8.70 -0.14
C MET A 350 10.42 8.25 -1.55
N SER A 351 9.47 8.90 -2.24
CA SER A 351 9.15 8.59 -3.64
C SER A 351 10.36 8.80 -4.57
N VAL A 352 11.15 9.88 -4.36
CA VAL A 352 12.38 10.12 -5.15
C VAL A 352 13.49 9.12 -4.78
N LEU A 353 13.66 8.78 -3.49
CA LEU A 353 14.67 7.83 -3.04
C LEU A 353 14.31 6.41 -3.47
N ALA A 354 13.19 5.87 -3.01
CA ALA A 354 12.81 4.47 -3.21
C ALA A 354 12.29 4.19 -4.62
N GLY A 355 11.77 5.20 -5.32
CA GLY A 355 10.92 4.98 -6.49
C GLY A 355 9.53 4.47 -6.08
N LEU A 356 8.67 4.26 -7.06
CA LEU A 356 7.34 3.68 -6.88
C LEU A 356 7.13 2.55 -7.91
N PRO A 357 6.58 1.39 -7.51
CA PRO A 357 6.23 0.34 -8.47
C PRO A 357 5.11 0.82 -9.41
N PRO A 358 4.98 0.23 -10.61
CA PRO A 358 3.81 0.44 -11.44
C PRO A 358 2.56 -0.14 -10.76
N ASP A 359 1.42 0.50 -10.99
CA ASP A 359 0.10 0.05 -10.58
C ASP A 359 -0.83 -0.11 -11.82
N LYS A 360 -2.09 -0.53 -11.64
CA LYS A 360 -3.13 -0.62 -12.67
C LYS A 360 -3.27 0.69 -13.46
N ASP A 361 -3.15 1.83 -12.77
CA ASP A 361 -3.47 3.15 -13.32
C ASP A 361 -2.22 4.00 -13.59
N TRP A 362 -1.04 3.61 -13.09
CA TRP A 362 0.19 4.40 -13.17
C TRP A 362 1.44 3.60 -13.53
N GLY A 363 2.36 4.24 -14.26
CA GLY A 363 3.70 3.70 -14.52
C GLY A 363 4.60 3.78 -13.28
N GLY A 364 5.61 2.90 -13.21
CA GLY A 364 6.55 2.91 -12.09
C GLY A 364 7.49 4.11 -12.15
N MET A 365 7.69 4.77 -11.01
CA MET A 365 8.67 5.86 -10.83
C MET A 365 10.05 5.26 -10.49
N PRO A 366 11.13 5.61 -11.22
CA PRO A 366 12.46 5.12 -10.90
C PRO A 366 12.97 5.63 -9.55
N SER A 367 13.80 4.81 -8.90
CA SER A 367 14.60 5.20 -7.74
C SER A 367 15.79 6.08 -8.15
N PHE A 368 15.97 7.20 -7.46
CA PHE A 368 17.13 8.10 -7.63
C PHE A 368 18.16 7.96 -6.51
N ILE A 369 18.05 6.94 -5.65
CA ILE A 369 18.90 6.72 -4.46
C ILE A 369 20.40 6.56 -4.75
N ASN A 370 20.75 6.22 -5.98
CA ASN A 370 22.14 6.08 -6.44
C ASN A 370 22.51 7.11 -7.53
N VAL A 371 21.57 7.96 -7.93
CA VAL A 371 21.73 8.89 -9.06
C VAL A 371 21.93 10.31 -8.55
N LEU A 372 21.06 10.77 -7.65
CA LEU A 372 21.10 12.11 -7.10
C LEU A 372 21.73 12.09 -5.71
N SER A 373 22.47 13.13 -5.37
CA SER A 373 22.99 13.38 -4.02
C SER A 373 21.88 13.78 -3.05
N ASN A 374 22.18 13.80 -1.76
CA ASN A 374 21.23 14.26 -0.74
C ASN A 374 20.81 15.74 -0.94
N SER A 375 21.71 16.57 -1.49
CA SER A 375 21.40 17.98 -1.80
C SER A 375 20.45 18.06 -2.98
N GLU A 376 20.73 17.34 -4.07
CA GLU A 376 19.92 17.37 -5.28
C GLU A 376 18.50 16.83 -5.04
N ILE A 377 18.34 15.77 -4.24
CA ILE A 377 17.02 15.27 -3.87
C ILE A 377 16.26 16.28 -3.00
N ALA A 378 16.93 16.93 -2.04
CA ALA A 378 16.30 17.97 -1.23
C ALA A 378 15.87 19.16 -2.11
N GLU A 379 16.70 19.56 -3.06
CA GLU A 379 16.44 20.68 -3.98
C GLU A 379 15.27 20.39 -4.91
N VAL A 380 15.23 19.22 -5.58
CA VAL A 380 14.10 18.86 -6.46
C VAL A 380 12.80 18.67 -5.68
N SER A 381 12.87 18.10 -4.46
CA SER A 381 11.69 17.96 -3.60
C SER A 381 11.12 19.32 -3.21
N ASN A 382 11.99 20.27 -2.83
CA ASN A 382 11.57 21.64 -2.50
C ASN A 382 11.02 22.39 -3.71
N TYR A 383 11.60 22.20 -4.90
CA TYR A 383 11.06 22.78 -6.13
C TYR A 383 9.64 22.27 -6.38
N VAL A 384 9.43 20.95 -6.42
CA VAL A 384 8.10 20.36 -6.66
C VAL A 384 7.08 20.85 -5.62
N ARG A 385 7.46 20.96 -4.35
CA ARG A 385 6.60 21.48 -3.26
C ARG A 385 6.21 22.96 -3.38
N THR A 386 6.95 23.75 -4.14
CA THR A 386 6.75 25.22 -4.27
C THR A 386 6.47 25.66 -5.71
N ALA A 387 6.40 24.72 -6.65
CA ALA A 387 6.12 24.96 -8.05
C ALA A 387 4.61 24.90 -8.33
N TRP A 388 4.21 25.55 -9.43
CA TRP A 388 2.83 25.56 -9.92
C TRP A 388 1.86 26.15 -8.87
N ASP A 389 0.79 25.43 -8.50
CA ASP A 389 -0.16 25.85 -7.47
C ASP A 389 0.15 25.25 -6.09
N ASN A 390 1.27 24.52 -5.95
CA ASN A 390 1.69 23.98 -4.66
C ASN A 390 2.16 25.11 -3.72
N ASP A 391 1.50 25.22 -2.56
CA ASP A 391 1.81 26.20 -1.51
C ASP A 391 2.37 25.52 -0.25
N ALA A 392 3.43 24.72 -0.41
CA ALA A 392 4.12 24.07 0.70
C ALA A 392 5.46 24.72 1.04
N SER A 393 5.86 24.61 2.30
CA SER A 393 7.18 25.09 2.73
C SER A 393 8.31 24.25 2.09
N PRO A 394 9.42 24.88 1.65
CA PRO A 394 10.60 24.19 1.12
C PRO A 394 11.50 23.70 2.27
N ASN A 395 11.04 22.69 2.99
CA ASN A 395 11.67 22.17 4.20
C ASN A 395 12.28 20.75 4.04
N ALA A 396 12.41 20.25 2.80
CA ALA A 396 13.26 19.10 2.54
C ALA A 396 14.73 19.51 2.77
N THR A 397 15.41 18.83 3.69
CA THR A 397 16.82 19.11 4.01
C THR A 397 17.72 17.96 3.59
N PRO A 398 18.97 18.22 3.18
CA PRO A 398 19.92 17.15 2.85
C PRO A 398 20.14 16.17 4.02
N ARG A 399 19.98 16.61 5.27
CA ARG A 399 20.07 15.76 6.45
C ARG A 399 18.89 14.80 6.56
N LEU A 400 17.67 15.28 6.32
CA LEU A 400 16.49 14.43 6.29
C LEU A 400 16.62 13.40 5.15
N VAL A 401 17.06 13.82 3.96
CA VAL A 401 17.31 12.91 2.84
C VAL A 401 18.37 11.87 3.19
N ASP A 402 19.46 12.22 3.88
CA ASP A 402 20.49 11.27 4.30
C ASP A 402 19.94 10.20 5.26
N SER A 403 19.11 10.64 6.21
CA SER A 403 18.43 9.74 7.16
C SER A 403 17.53 8.75 6.41
N LEU A 404 16.64 9.26 5.56
CA LEU A 404 15.70 8.44 4.78
C LEU A 404 16.43 7.55 3.76
N ARG A 405 17.54 8.03 3.17
CA ARG A 405 18.37 7.23 2.27
C ARG A 405 18.97 6.02 2.97
N SER A 406 19.41 6.19 4.22
CA SER A 406 19.93 5.10 5.02
C SER A 406 18.82 4.09 5.33
N GLU A 407 17.65 4.58 5.74
CA GLU A 407 16.48 3.74 6.02
C GLU A 407 16.04 2.92 4.81
N VAL A 408 15.99 3.52 3.61
CA VAL A 408 15.66 2.80 2.37
C VAL A 408 16.73 1.77 2.01
N ARG A 409 18.03 2.06 2.19
CA ARG A 409 19.11 1.11 1.90
C ARG A 409 19.13 -0.08 2.85
N ASP A 410 18.75 0.15 4.09
CA ASP A 410 18.74 -0.87 5.14
C ASP A 410 17.41 -1.66 5.14
N ALA A 411 16.42 -1.25 4.35
CA ALA A 411 15.14 -1.95 4.22
C ALA A 411 15.35 -3.35 3.59
N PRO A 412 14.95 -4.44 4.26
CA PRO A 412 15.03 -5.78 3.71
C PRO A 412 14.25 -5.91 2.41
N GLY A 413 14.84 -6.59 1.41
CA GLY A 413 14.20 -6.77 0.11
C GLY A 413 14.20 -5.52 -0.78
N PHE A 414 14.74 -4.39 -0.32
CA PHE A 414 14.88 -3.21 -1.17
C PHE A 414 15.91 -3.44 -2.28
N GLU A 415 15.40 -3.66 -3.48
CA GLU A 415 16.14 -3.51 -4.71
C GLU A 415 15.79 -2.13 -5.28
N PRO A 416 16.77 -1.22 -5.50
CA PRO A 416 16.48 0.10 -6.04
C PRO A 416 15.67 -0.07 -7.32
N TRP A 417 14.42 0.40 -7.30
CA TRP A 417 13.52 0.22 -8.43
C TRP A 417 14.15 0.88 -9.65
N SER A 418 14.74 0.05 -10.49
CA SER A 418 15.33 0.47 -11.73
C SER A 418 14.21 0.48 -12.74
N ALA A 419 13.29 1.46 -12.64
CA ALA A 419 12.47 1.77 -13.79
C ALA A 419 13.41 2.37 -14.85
N MET A 420 14.11 1.49 -15.57
CA MET A 420 14.80 1.90 -16.78
C MET A 420 13.78 2.15 -17.87
N CYS A 421 12.61 1.48 -17.84
CA CYS A 421 11.52 1.62 -18.82
C CYS A 421 10.13 1.50 -18.20
N ALA A 422 9.15 2.22 -18.75
CA ALA A 422 7.74 1.93 -18.50
C ALA A 422 7.38 0.55 -19.09
N ASN A 423 6.56 -0.21 -18.39
CA ASN A 423 6.13 -1.54 -18.83
C ASN A 423 4.90 -1.38 -19.76
N LEU A 424 5.12 -1.07 -21.03
CA LEU A 424 4.02 -1.02 -22.01
C LEU A 424 3.62 -2.44 -22.49
N PRO A 425 2.37 -2.63 -22.95
CA PRO A 425 1.91 -3.91 -23.50
C PRO A 425 2.83 -4.40 -24.63
N ARG A 426 3.15 -5.70 -24.64
CA ARG A 426 3.98 -6.35 -25.69
C ARG A 426 3.48 -6.10 -27.13
N SER A 427 2.22 -5.72 -27.31
CA SER A 427 1.63 -5.37 -28.60
C SER A 427 2.13 -4.04 -29.18
N GLN A 428 2.65 -3.12 -28.34
CA GLN A 428 3.11 -1.80 -28.75
C GLN A 428 4.63 -1.71 -28.93
N ILE A 429 5.40 -2.61 -28.32
CA ILE A 429 6.86 -2.69 -28.43
C ILE A 429 7.28 -4.14 -28.71
N ASP A 430 7.20 -4.55 -29.97
CA ASP A 430 7.61 -5.89 -30.40
C ASP A 430 9.12 -5.98 -30.69
N SER A 431 9.63 -7.20 -30.92
CA SER A 431 11.05 -7.45 -31.16
C SER A 431 11.58 -6.78 -32.43
N GLU A 432 10.72 -6.55 -33.43
CA GLU A 432 11.06 -5.83 -34.65
C GLU A 432 11.31 -4.35 -34.36
N PHE A 433 10.42 -3.73 -33.58
CA PHE A 433 10.56 -2.33 -33.18
C PHE A 433 11.77 -2.12 -32.26
N ILE A 434 12.03 -3.04 -31.32
CA ILE A 434 13.23 -3.00 -30.45
C ILE A 434 14.51 -3.07 -31.29
N THR A 435 14.55 -3.94 -32.30
CA THR A 435 15.71 -4.04 -33.21
C THR A 435 15.91 -2.74 -34.00
N ARG A 436 14.83 -2.09 -34.43
CA ARG A 436 14.89 -0.80 -35.13
C ARG A 436 15.43 0.31 -34.22
N ILE A 437 14.96 0.37 -32.99
CA ILE A 437 15.47 1.29 -31.96
C ILE A 437 16.98 1.07 -31.73
N GLY A 438 17.41 -0.19 -31.64
CA GLY A 438 18.83 -0.54 -31.49
C GLY A 438 19.71 0.03 -32.60
N GLY A 439 19.20 0.11 -33.83
CA GLY A 439 19.89 0.73 -34.97
C GLY A 439 20.18 2.22 -34.79
N VAL A 440 19.23 2.99 -34.25
CA VAL A 440 19.36 4.44 -34.00
C VAL A 440 20.42 4.75 -32.93
N SER A 441 20.66 3.81 -32.02
CA SER A 441 21.54 4.03 -30.86
C SER A 441 23.03 3.90 -31.15
N ARG A 442 23.39 3.23 -32.25
CA ARG A 442 24.80 2.99 -32.62
C ARG A 442 25.46 4.21 -33.25
N ASP A 443 24.66 5.13 -33.80
CA ASP A 443 25.13 6.27 -34.61
C ASP A 443 24.92 7.65 -33.97
N GLY A 444 24.56 7.71 -32.68
CA GLY A 444 24.65 8.94 -31.88
C GLY A 444 23.38 9.81 -31.80
N PHE A 445 22.20 9.23 -32.06
CA PHE A 445 20.89 9.88 -31.90
C PHE A 445 20.74 11.17 -32.73
N ALA A 446 21.10 11.10 -34.02
CA ALA A 446 20.89 12.24 -34.90
C ALA A 446 19.38 12.51 -35.09
N ASP A 447 18.99 13.77 -35.27
CA ASP A 447 17.57 14.14 -35.48
C ASP A 447 16.89 13.26 -36.53
N PRO A 448 17.44 13.07 -37.74
CA PRO A 448 16.76 12.31 -38.80
C PRO A 448 16.45 10.85 -38.42
N GLU A 449 17.25 10.25 -37.53
CA GLU A 449 17.08 8.86 -37.09
C GLU A 449 15.96 8.74 -36.06
N ILE A 450 15.88 9.71 -35.13
CA ILE A 450 14.79 9.80 -34.16
C ILE A 450 13.48 10.19 -34.86
N GLU A 451 13.53 11.07 -35.85
CA GLU A 451 12.38 11.42 -36.70
C GLU A 451 11.82 10.19 -37.44
N ASP A 452 12.69 9.36 -38.02
CA ASP A 452 12.27 8.12 -38.68
C ASP A 452 11.64 7.14 -37.69
N LEU A 453 12.18 7.06 -36.47
CA LEU A 453 11.66 6.20 -35.41
C LEU A 453 10.27 6.65 -34.94
N VAL A 454 10.08 7.95 -34.72
CA VAL A 454 8.78 8.55 -34.36
C VAL A 454 7.76 8.32 -35.47
N ARG A 455 8.14 8.58 -36.73
CA ARG A 455 7.26 8.36 -37.90
C ARG A 455 6.88 6.89 -38.05
N ALA A 456 7.82 5.98 -37.82
CA ALA A 456 7.58 4.54 -37.89
C ALA A 456 6.59 4.07 -36.81
N TYR A 457 6.74 4.60 -35.59
CA TYR A 457 5.83 4.29 -34.49
C TYR A 457 4.43 4.82 -34.76
N ALA A 458 4.31 6.11 -35.12
CA ALA A 458 3.05 6.75 -35.45
C ALA A 458 2.35 6.11 -36.67
N GLY A 459 3.10 5.68 -37.68
CA GLY A 459 2.54 4.95 -38.83
C GLY A 459 1.97 3.57 -38.48
N ARG A 460 2.48 2.94 -37.41
CA ARG A 460 2.00 1.65 -36.91
C ARG A 460 0.84 1.81 -35.92
N PHE A 461 0.82 2.93 -35.20
CA PHE A 461 -0.17 3.25 -34.18
C PHE A 461 -0.71 4.67 -34.40
N PRO A 462 -1.53 4.89 -35.43
CA PRO A 462 -1.97 6.25 -35.82
C PRO A 462 -2.85 6.93 -34.78
N GLU A 463 -3.46 6.16 -33.87
CA GLU A 463 -4.38 6.64 -32.84
C GLU A 463 -3.68 7.07 -31.54
N VAL A 464 -2.35 6.89 -31.43
CA VAL A 464 -1.61 7.20 -30.19
C VAL A 464 -1.14 8.65 -30.17
N ASP A 465 -1.31 9.30 -29.03
CA ASP A 465 -0.83 10.67 -28.82
C ASP A 465 0.69 10.74 -28.65
N ALA A 466 1.20 11.97 -28.64
CA ALA A 466 2.62 12.27 -28.51
C ALA A 466 3.23 11.76 -27.19
N GLY A 467 2.47 11.78 -26.09
CA GLY A 467 2.92 11.28 -24.79
C GLY A 467 3.10 9.77 -24.82
N THR A 468 2.12 9.06 -25.36
CA THR A 468 2.14 7.61 -25.55
C THR A 468 3.29 7.19 -26.47
N ALA A 469 3.52 7.92 -27.56
CA ALA A 469 4.65 7.68 -28.46
C ALA A 469 6.00 7.90 -27.77
N LEU A 470 6.14 8.98 -26.99
CA LEU A 470 7.35 9.25 -26.20
C LEU A 470 7.63 8.10 -25.24
N ILE A 471 6.66 7.70 -24.44
CA ILE A 471 6.79 6.61 -23.46
C ILE A 471 7.15 5.31 -24.16
N ALA A 472 6.51 4.97 -25.28
CA ALA A 472 6.75 3.72 -25.97
C ALA A 472 8.11 3.62 -26.62
N ILE A 473 8.55 4.69 -27.27
CA ILE A 473 9.84 4.73 -27.92
C ILE A 473 10.96 4.77 -26.88
N SER A 474 10.81 5.57 -25.81
CA SER A 474 11.71 5.58 -24.66
C SER A 474 11.82 4.19 -24.02
N SER A 475 10.69 3.53 -23.77
CA SER A 475 10.64 2.20 -23.16
C SER A 475 11.26 1.11 -24.03
N GLY A 476 11.07 1.19 -25.35
CA GLY A 476 11.74 0.28 -26.28
C GLY A 476 13.26 0.46 -26.29
N TYR A 477 13.75 1.69 -26.10
CA TYR A 477 15.19 1.98 -26.08
C TYR A 477 15.90 1.44 -24.85
N CYS A 478 15.31 1.62 -23.69
CA CYS A 478 15.91 1.07 -22.48
C CYS A 478 15.76 -0.46 -22.40
N ARG A 479 14.74 -1.08 -23.02
CA ARG A 479 14.69 -2.54 -23.21
C ARG A 479 15.84 -3.03 -24.10
N TYR A 480 16.10 -2.34 -25.21
CA TYR A 480 17.26 -2.62 -26.05
C TYR A 480 18.58 -2.56 -25.24
N LEU A 481 18.77 -1.53 -24.41
CA LEU A 481 19.97 -1.42 -23.58
C LEU A 481 20.09 -2.53 -22.53
N SER A 482 18.96 -3.01 -22.00
CA SER A 482 18.96 -4.16 -21.08
C SER A 482 19.39 -5.48 -21.75
N GLU A 483 19.18 -5.60 -23.07
CA GLU A 483 19.57 -6.77 -23.86
C GLU A 483 21.04 -6.72 -24.32
N GLU A 484 21.69 -5.55 -24.28
CA GLU A 484 23.08 -5.32 -24.71
C GLU A 484 24.13 -5.43 -23.58
N ASP A 485 23.73 -5.81 -22.36
CA ASP A 485 24.62 -5.99 -21.19
C ASP A 485 25.53 -4.76 -20.92
N VAL A 486 24.93 -3.56 -20.98
CA VAL A 486 25.64 -2.29 -20.82
C VAL A 486 25.74 -1.91 -19.34
N GLU A 487 26.92 -1.43 -18.92
CA GLU A 487 27.14 -0.87 -17.59
C GLU A 487 26.11 0.22 -17.23
N ARG A 488 25.56 0.15 -16.01
CA ARG A 488 24.40 0.94 -15.55
C ARG A 488 24.55 2.44 -15.80
N ASP A 489 25.69 3.03 -15.44
CA ASP A 489 25.93 4.47 -15.60
C ASP A 489 25.99 4.89 -17.07
N ASP A 490 26.44 4.00 -17.96
CA ASP A 490 26.47 4.26 -19.39
C ASP A 490 25.09 4.13 -20.02
N ALA A 491 24.30 3.15 -19.58
CA ALA A 491 22.91 3.01 -19.97
C ALA A 491 22.09 4.27 -19.60
N LEU A 492 22.25 4.79 -18.37
CA LEU A 492 21.55 6.00 -17.92
C LEU A 492 21.91 7.25 -18.74
N ARG A 493 23.20 7.47 -19.05
CA ARG A 493 23.63 8.58 -19.92
C ARG A 493 23.06 8.48 -21.32
N ARG A 494 22.97 7.27 -21.86
CA ARG A 494 22.40 7.03 -23.20
C ARG A 494 20.89 7.28 -23.20
N ILE A 495 20.17 6.79 -22.20
CA ILE A 495 18.72 7.00 -22.04
C ILE A 495 18.40 8.48 -21.92
N SER A 496 19.11 9.22 -21.07
CA SER A 496 18.91 10.66 -20.90
C SER A 496 19.10 11.44 -22.21
N ARG A 497 20.17 11.17 -22.96
CA ARG A 497 20.40 11.80 -24.28
C ARG A 497 19.31 11.43 -25.28
N PHE A 498 18.92 10.16 -25.32
CA PHE A 498 17.87 9.67 -26.21
C PHE A 498 16.53 10.35 -25.90
N ASN A 499 16.09 10.35 -24.64
CA ASN A 499 14.81 10.92 -24.23
C ASN A 499 14.76 12.43 -24.47
N THR A 500 15.85 13.15 -24.17
CA THR A 500 15.95 14.60 -24.45
C THR A 500 15.74 14.87 -25.94
N ARG A 501 16.35 14.07 -26.80
CA ARG A 501 16.27 14.25 -28.24
C ARG A 501 14.93 13.81 -28.82
N LEU A 502 14.40 12.69 -28.32
CA LEU A 502 13.09 12.17 -28.66
C LEU A 502 11.96 13.14 -28.32
N ALA A 503 11.99 13.73 -27.12
CA ALA A 503 11.03 14.74 -26.70
C ALA A 503 11.06 15.98 -27.62
N SER A 504 12.27 16.43 -28.01
CA SER A 504 12.44 17.53 -28.98
C SER A 504 11.80 17.20 -30.32
N VAL A 505 12.04 16.01 -30.86
CA VAL A 505 11.52 15.61 -32.18
C VAL A 505 10.00 15.41 -32.15
N ILE A 506 9.47 14.74 -31.12
CA ILE A 506 8.03 14.51 -30.97
C ILE A 506 7.27 15.84 -30.85
N GLY A 507 7.81 16.78 -30.08
CA GLY A 507 7.24 18.13 -29.94
C GLY A 507 7.18 18.91 -31.26
N ASP A 508 8.16 18.71 -32.16
CA ASP A 508 8.22 19.39 -33.45
C ASP A 508 7.35 18.74 -34.55
N GLN A 509 7.12 17.42 -34.48
CA GLN A 509 6.52 16.64 -35.57
C GLN A 509 5.07 16.20 -35.35
N MET A 510 4.69 15.74 -34.17
CA MET A 510 3.36 15.15 -33.98
C MET A 510 2.19 16.15 -34.02
N PRO A 511 2.35 17.43 -33.64
CA PRO A 511 1.32 18.44 -33.93
C PRO A 511 1.05 18.62 -35.43
N ARG A 512 2.03 18.33 -36.31
CA ARG A 512 1.89 18.47 -37.78
C ARG A 512 1.34 17.23 -38.48
N MET A 513 1.33 16.08 -37.81
CA MET A 513 0.85 14.82 -38.38
C MET A 513 -0.64 14.57 -38.19
N ASN A 514 -1.28 15.28 -37.25
CA ASN A 514 -2.73 15.23 -37.02
C ASN A 514 -3.52 16.26 -37.86
N ASP A 515 -2.83 17.09 -38.65
CA ASP A 515 -3.40 18.15 -39.48
C ASP A 515 -3.44 17.81 -40.99
N ASP A 516 -2.93 16.64 -41.40
CA ASP A 516 -2.97 16.08 -42.77
C ASP A 516 -3.83 14.79 -42.82
#